data_AF-A0AAU3SK93-F1
#
_entry.id   AF-A0AAU3SK93-F1
#
_cell.length_a   1.000
_cell.length_b   1.000
_cell.length_c   1.000
_cell.angle_alpha   90.00
_cell.angle_beta   90.00
_cell.angle_gamma   90.00
#
_symmetry.space_group_name_H-M   'P 1'
#
loop_
_entity.id
_entity.type
_entity.pdbx_description
1 polymer ?
#
loop_
_entity_poly.entity_id
_entity_poly.type
_entity_poly.pdbx_seq_one_letter_code
_entity_poly.pdbx_strand_id
1 'polypeptide(L)' 'MGVSFGIAADTAQECADGLALLQQAVEVTVTLRPAQVGGSRWVARAIPTPKAPADSEGLTVER' A
#
# COMPACT_ATOMS: atom_id res chain seq x y z
N MET A 1 8.37 13.22 5.24
CA MET A 1 8.56 11.76 5.44
C MET A 1 7.35 11.05 4.86
N GLY A 2 7.55 10.05 4.01
CA GLY A 2 6.46 9.22 3.49
C GLY A 2 6.21 8.00 4.38
N VAL A 3 4.96 7.60 4.53
CA VAL A 3 4.59 6.37 5.25
C VAL A 3 4.70 5.18 4.29
N SER A 4 5.20 4.05 4.77
CA SER A 4 5.15 2.77 4.04
C SER A 4 4.65 1.67 4.95
N PHE A 5 3.94 0.72 4.36
CA PHE A 5 3.45 -0.48 5.02
C PHE A 5 4.38 -1.65 4.68
N GLY A 6 4.89 -2.32 5.71
CA GLY A 6 5.66 -3.55 5.58
C GLY A 6 4.85 -4.72 6.12
N ILE A 7 4.68 -5.76 5.30
CA ILE A 7 4.10 -7.03 5.72
C ILE A 7 5.27 -8.00 5.87
N ALA A 8 5.32 -8.72 6.99
CA ALA A 8 6.31 -9.77 7.21
C ALA A 8 5.63 -11.03 7.72
N ALA A 9 6.01 -12.19 7.18
CA ALA A 9 5.47 -13.48 7.56
C ALA A 9 6.53 -14.58 7.42
N ASP A 10 6.24 -15.76 7.96
CA ASP A 10 7.11 -16.95 7.89
C ASP A 10 6.84 -17.80 6.64
N THR A 11 5.80 -17.47 5.87
CA THR A 11 5.47 -18.14 4.61
C THR A 11 5.11 -17.13 3.51
N ALA A 12 5.31 -17.55 2.26
CA ALA A 12 4.92 -16.75 1.09
C ALA A 12 3.41 -16.46 1.08
N GLN A 13 2.61 -17.47 1.47
CA GLN A 13 1.16 -17.40 1.43
C GLN A 13 0.62 -16.40 2.43
N GLU A 14 1.08 -16.42 3.69
CA GLU A 14 0.65 -15.45 4.70
C GLU A 14 1.10 -14.04 4.37
N CYS A 15 2.27 -13.89 3.74
CA CYS A 15 2.73 -12.58 3.28
C CYS A 15 1.84 -12.04 2.15
N ALA A 16 1.42 -12.89 1.22
CA ALA A 16 0.50 -12.53 0.15
C ALA A 16 -0.90 -12.21 0.68
N ASP A 17 -1.41 -12.98 1.65
CA ASP A 17 -2.71 -12.77 2.28
C ASP A 17 -2.74 -11.43 3.04
N GLY A 18 -1.72 -11.15 3.85
CA GLY A 18 -1.59 -9.86 4.54
C GLY A 18 -1.49 -8.67 3.58
N LEU A 19 -0.81 -8.83 2.43
CA LEU A 19 -0.77 -7.80 1.40
C LEU A 19 -2.16 -7.59 0.76
N ALA A 20 -2.88 -8.66 0.47
CA ALA A 20 -4.23 -8.59 -0.09
C ALA A 20 -5.22 -7.94 0.89
N LEU A 21 -5.12 -8.24 2.18
CA LEU A 21 -5.91 -7.57 3.22
C LEU A 21 -5.59 -6.07 3.30
N LEU A 22 -4.32 -5.70 3.20
CA LEU A 22 -3.93 -4.29 3.17
C LEU A 22 -4.54 -3.56 1.96
N GLN A 23 -4.50 -4.16 0.78
CA GLN A 23 -5.08 -3.59 -0.44
C GLN A 23 -6.60 -3.46 -0.38
N GLN A 24 -7.29 -4.29 0.40
CA GLN A 24 -8.73 -4.18 0.64
C GLN A 24 -9.08 -3.08 1.66
N ALA A 25 -8.20 -2.83 2.62
CA ALA A 25 -8.43 -1.84 3.68
C ALA A 25 -8.09 -0.40 3.26
N VAL A 26 -7.08 -0.22 2.40
CA VAL A 26 -6.59 1.09 2.00
C VAL A 26 -6.03 1.08 0.59
N GLU A 27 -6.25 2.17 -0.15
CA GLU A 27 -5.62 2.38 -1.45
C GLU A 27 -4.11 2.51 -1.30
N VAL A 28 -3.41 1.44 -1.67
CA VAL A 28 -1.96 1.35 -1.64
C VAL A 28 -1.41 0.87 -2.96
N THR A 29 -0.22 1.37 -3.29
CA THR A 29 0.58 0.86 -4.41
C THR A 29 1.62 -0.10 -3.86
N VAL A 30 1.61 -1.34 -4.34
CA VAL A 30 2.60 -2.36 -3.97
C VAL A 30 3.94 -1.97 -4.56
N THR A 31 4.95 -1.80 -3.71
CA THR A 31 6.33 -1.46 -4.10
C THR A 31 7.24 -2.69 -4.08
N LEU A 32 6.91 -3.70 -3.27
CA LEU A 32 7.58 -4.99 -3.23
C LEU A 32 6.54 -6.10 -3.06
N ARG A 33 6.45 -6.98 -4.06
CA ARG A 33 5.67 -8.22 -3.95
C ARG A 33 6.31 -9.16 -2.92
N PRO A 34 5.55 -10.10 -2.33
CA PRO A 34 6.09 -11.07 -1.37
C PRO A 34 7.38 -11.69 -1.88
N ALA A 35 8.47 -11.46 -1.15
CA ALA A 35 9.80 -11.93 -1.47
C ALA A 35 10.49 -12.45 -0.22
N GLN A 36 11.22 -13.55 -0.37
CA GLN A 36 12.02 -14.13 0.71
C GLN A 36 13.30 -13.31 0.88
N VAL A 37 13.56 -12.85 2.10
CA VAL A 37 14.72 -11.98 2.40
C VAL A 37 15.78 -12.65 3.26
N GLY A 38 15.50 -13.85 3.77
CA GLY A 38 16.47 -14.67 4.50
C GLY A 38 15.80 -15.68 5.43
N GLY A 39 16.39 -16.87 5.56
CA GLY A 39 15.76 -17.97 6.31
C GLY A 39 14.35 -18.25 5.80
N SER A 40 13.38 -18.39 6.70
CA SER A 40 11.96 -18.56 6.35
C SER A 40 11.20 -17.24 6.22
N ARG A 41 11.86 -16.07 6.26
CA ARG A 41 11.16 -14.80 6.36
C ARG A 41 10.82 -14.21 5.01
N TRP A 42 9.53 -13.90 4.83
CA TRP A 42 8.94 -13.25 3.68
C TRP A 42 8.56 -11.82 4.00
N VAL A 43 8.75 -10.92 3.05
CA VAL A 43 8.32 -9.52 3.17
C VAL A 43 7.62 -9.02 1.92
N ALA A 44 6.64 -8.16 2.11
CA ALA A 44 6.02 -7.34 1.07
C ALA A 44 5.97 -5.90 1.54
N ARG A 45 5.94 -4.95 0.60
CA ARG A 45 5.87 -3.52 0.90
C ARG A 45 4.87 -2.83 0.00
N ALA A 46 4.17 -1.89 0.59
CA ALA A 46 3.26 -1.00 -0.13
C ALA A 46 3.37 0.42 0.42
N ILE A 47 3.03 1.40 -0.40
CA ILE A 47 2.91 2.79 0.01
C ILE A 47 1.46 3.23 -0.15
N PRO A 48 0.91 4.08 0.72
CA PRO A 48 -0.39 4.69 0.48
C PRO A 48 -0.32 5.45 -0.83
N THR A 49 -1.28 5.18 -1.71
CA THR A 49 -1.43 5.96 -2.92
C THR A 49 -1.95 7.33 -2.47
N PRO A 50 -1.25 8.44 -2.77
CA PRO A 50 -1.78 9.74 -2.44
C PRO A 50 -3.10 9.87 -3.19
N LYS A 51 -4.22 9.93 -2.45
CA LYS A 51 -5.46 10.44 -3.01
C LYS A 51 -5.11 11.83 -3.50
N ALA A 52 -5.10 12.03 -4.82
CA ALA A 52 -5.00 13.37 -5.38
C ALA A 52 -6.01 14.23 -4.59
N PRO A 53 -5.63 15.43 -4.10
CA PRO A 53 -6.62 16.29 -3.50
C PRO A 53 -7.76 16.40 -4.52
N ALA A 54 -8.95 15.95 -4.12
CA ALA A 54 -10.14 16.23 -4.90
C ALA A 54 -10.26 17.75 -4.85
N ASP A 55 -9.81 18.40 -5.92
CA ASP A 55 -10.03 19.81 -6.16
C ASP A 55 -11.55 19.98 -6.36
N SER A 56 -12.25 20.10 -5.24
CA SER A 56 -13.55 20.72 -5.15
C SER A 56 -13.30 22.07 -4.48
N GLU A 57 -13.08 23.09 -5.29
CA GLU A 57 -13.88 24.32 -5.30
C GLU A 57 -13.25 25.33 -6.28
N GLY A 58 -13.55 25.12 -7.56
CA GLY A 58 -13.32 26.07 -8.63
C GLY A 58 -14.63 26.46 -9.32
N LEU A 59 -15.68 26.80 -8.57
CA LEU A 59 -16.83 27.53 -9.12
C LEU A 59 -16.74 28.99 -8.69
N THR A 60 -15.80 29.71 -9.29
CA THR A 60 -15.88 31.18 -9.32
C THR A 60 -17.03 31.55 -10.26
N VAL A 61 -18.08 32.08 -9.66
CA VAL A 61 -19.09 32.91 -10.30
C VAL A 61 -18.41 34.15 -10.87
N GLU A 62 -18.44 34.37 -12.18
CA GLU A 62 -18.30 35.73 -12.73
C GLU A 62 -19.38 36.00 -13.78
N ARG A 63 -19.86 37.24 -13.71
CA ARG A 63 -21.12 37.79 -14.21
C ARG A 63 -20.94 38.39 -15.60
#